data_AF-A0A443IIU6-F1
#
_entry.id   AF-A0A443IIU6-F1
#
_cell.length_a   1.000
_cell.length_b   1.000
_cell.length_c   1.000
_cell.angle_alpha   90.00
_cell.angle_beta   90.00
_cell.angle_gamma   90.00
#
_symmetry.space_group_name_H-M   'P 1'
#
loop_
_entity.id
_entity.type
_entity.pdbx_description
1 polymer ?
#
loop_
_entity_poly.entity_id
_entity_poly.type
_entity_poly.pdbx_seq_one_letter_code
_entity_poly.pdbx_strand_id
1 'polypeptide(L)'
;HAVKLPAGHAVVYPATSLHSVTPVTRGSRWASFFWAQSMVRDDWQRHMLYDLDRTIMRVRSVVPDDDPAATGLTAHYHNLIRHWAEM
;
A
#
# COMPACT_ATOMS: atom_id res chain seq x y z
N HIS A 1 4.84 14.39 -10.16
CA HIS A 1 3.54 13.89 -10.63
C HIS A 1 2.42 14.79 -10.11
N ALA A 2 1.33 14.98 -10.87
CA ALA A 2 0.15 15.72 -10.42
C ALA A 2 -1.01 14.75 -10.15
N VAL A 3 -1.79 14.97 -9.09
CA VAL A 3 -2.88 14.08 -8.66
C VAL A 3 -4.14 14.87 -8.37
N LYS A 4 -5.25 14.51 -9.01
CA LYS A 4 -6.60 15.02 -8.72
C LYS A 4 -7.62 13.90 -8.95
N LEU A 5 -8.03 13.25 -7.86
CA LEU A 5 -8.93 12.09 -7.91
C LEU A 5 -10.41 12.50 -7.76
N PRO A 6 -11.35 11.65 -8.19
CA PRO A 6 -12.77 11.81 -7.90
C PRO A 6 -13.06 11.82 -6.38
N ALA A 7 -14.22 12.37 -6.00
CA ALA A 7 -14.66 12.35 -4.60
C ALA A 7 -14.78 10.89 -4.10
N GLY A 8 -14.34 10.63 -2.87
CA GLY A 8 -14.32 9.30 -2.26
C GLY A 8 -13.07 8.45 -2.56
N HIS A 9 -12.20 8.90 -3.47
CA HIS A 9 -10.92 8.24 -3.74
C HIS A 9 -9.81 8.80 -2.83
N ALA A 10 -8.76 7.99 -2.60
CA ALA A 10 -7.61 8.38 -1.80
C ALA A 10 -6.29 8.23 -2.58
N VAL A 11 -5.29 9.02 -2.19
CA VAL A 11 -3.90 8.87 -2.61
C VAL A 11 -3.05 8.65 -1.37
N VAL A 12 -2.14 7.68 -1.43
CA VAL A 12 -1.17 7.38 -0.38
C VAL A 12 0.22 7.60 -0.95
N TYR A 13 1.06 8.33 -0.22
CA TYR A 13 2.42 8.64 -0.63
C TYR A 13 3.36 8.72 0.59
N PRO A 14 4.68 8.50 0.42
CA PRO A 14 5.63 8.62 1.52
C PRO A 14 5.64 10.04 2.08
N ALA A 15 5.62 10.19 3.41
CA ALA A 15 5.67 11.49 4.08
C ALA A 15 6.95 12.28 3.77
N THR A 16 8.01 11.62 3.30
CA THR A 16 9.26 12.21 2.83
C THR A 16 9.17 12.87 1.46
N SER A 17 8.06 12.70 0.73
CA SER A 17 7.87 13.29 -0.59
C SER A 17 7.65 14.79 -0.50
N LEU A 18 8.47 15.58 -1.20
CA LEU A 18 8.19 17.00 -1.40
C LEU A 18 6.90 17.16 -2.20
N HIS A 19 5.93 17.90 -1.66
CA HIS A 19 4.63 18.09 -2.31
C HIS A 19 4.04 19.46 -2.01
N SER A 20 3.17 19.93 -2.91
CA SER A 20 2.39 21.15 -2.75
C SER A 20 1.03 21.00 -3.43
N VAL A 21 0.05 21.78 -2.97
CA VAL A 21 -1.27 21.89 -3.60
C VAL A 21 -1.33 23.23 -4.33
N THR A 22 -1.55 23.19 -5.64
CA THR A 22 -1.70 24.42 -6.44
C THR A 22 -2.96 25.19 -6.05
N PRO A 23 -2.97 26.53 -6.13
CA PRO A 23 -4.14 27.34 -5.79
C PRO A 23 -5.42 26.90 -6.52
N VAL A 24 -6.55 26.90 -5.81
CA VAL A 24 -7.88 26.67 -6.39
C VAL A 24 -8.37 28.00 -6.96
N THR A 25 -8.42 28.12 -8.30
CA THR A 25 -8.79 29.37 -8.98
C THR A 25 -10.30 29.61 -9.08
N ARG A 26 -11.13 28.58 -8.89
CA ARG A 26 -12.59 28.67 -8.86
C ARG A 26 -13.20 27.51 -8.05
N GLY A 27 -14.23 27.82 -7.26
CA GLY A 27 -14.92 26.84 -6.40
C GLY A 27 -14.11 26.52 -5.13
N SER A 28 -14.28 25.32 -4.59
CA SER A 28 -13.60 24.86 -3.36
C SER A 28 -13.13 23.41 -3.48
N ARG A 29 -12.02 23.05 -2.83
CA ARG A 29 -11.54 21.66 -2.74
C ARG A 29 -11.54 21.20 -1.27
N TRP A 30 -12.52 20.37 -0.93
CA TRP A 30 -12.60 19.72 0.38
C TRP A 30 -11.87 18.39 0.35
N ALA A 31 -11.09 18.10 1.39
CA ALA A 31 -10.37 16.84 1.54
C ALA A 31 -10.12 16.55 3.02
N SER A 32 -10.02 15.27 3.36
CA SER A 32 -9.42 14.80 4.60
C SER A 32 -7.96 14.44 4.33
N PHE A 33 -7.06 14.82 5.22
CA PHE A 33 -5.66 14.43 5.18
C PHE A 33 -5.23 13.99 6.57
N PHE A 34 -4.34 13.01 6.64
CA PHE A 34 -3.82 12.46 7.88
C PHE A 34 -2.50 11.74 7.60
N TRP A 35 -1.82 11.38 8.68
CA TRP A 35 -0.66 10.51 8.66
C TRP A 35 -1.02 9.18 9.31
N ALA A 36 -0.42 8.12 8.82
CA ALA A 36 -0.50 6.80 9.42
C ALA A 36 0.92 6.27 9.63
N GLN A 37 1.19 5.73 10.82
CA GLN A 37 2.42 5.00 11.06
C GLN A 37 2.24 3.58 10.53
N SER A 38 3.16 3.18 9.65
CA SER A 38 3.22 1.79 9.19
C SER A 38 3.89 0.91 10.25
N MET A 39 3.46 -0.35 10.35
CA MET A 39 4.18 -1.39 11.10
C MET A 39 5.58 -1.63 10.55
N VAL A 40 5.78 -1.48 9.24
CA VAL A 40 7.09 -1.62 8.59
C VAL A 40 7.62 -0.23 8.24
N ARG A 41 8.72 0.18 8.89
CA ARG A 41 9.31 1.51 8.79
C ARG A 41 9.88 1.78 7.40
N ASP A 42 10.70 0.86 6.91
CA ASP A 42 11.42 0.98 5.64
C ASP A 42 10.45 0.94 4.44
N ASP A 43 10.58 1.90 3.52
CA ASP A 43 9.68 2.00 2.38
C ASP A 43 9.88 0.90 1.33
N TRP A 44 11.12 0.43 1.15
CA TRP A 44 11.44 -0.63 0.21
C TRP A 44 10.88 -1.97 0.69
N GLN A 45 11.04 -2.28 1.98
CA GLN A 45 10.44 -3.46 2.61
C GLN A 45 8.91 -3.45 2.52
N ARG A 46 8.27 -2.30 2.78
CA ARG A 46 6.81 -2.18 2.57
C ARG A 46 6.40 -2.42 1.13
N HIS A 47 7.14 -1.87 0.18
CA HIS A 47 6.82 -2.03 -1.24
C HIS A 47 6.97 -3.50 -1.66
N MET A 48 8.03 -4.17 -1.21
CA MET A 48 8.25 -5.60 -1.44
C MET A 48 7.11 -6.46 -0.87
N LEU A 49 6.64 -6.17 0.35
CA LEU A 49 5.48 -6.84 0.93
C LEU A 49 4.21 -6.62 0.10
N TYR A 50 3.97 -5.38 -0.36
CA TYR A 50 2.82 -5.06 -1.21
C TYR A 50 2.86 -5.85 -2.52
N ASP A 51 4.00 -5.90 -3.20
CA ASP A 51 4.14 -6.65 -4.46
C ASP A 51 3.99 -8.17 -4.25
N LEU A 52 4.52 -8.69 -3.15
CA LEU A 52 4.36 -10.10 -2.78
C LEU A 52 2.89 -10.43 -2.53
N ASP A 53 2.16 -9.61 -1.78
CA ASP A 53 0.73 -9.79 -1.52
C ASP A 53 -0.09 -9.77 -2.82
N ARG A 54 0.17 -8.80 -3.69
CA ARG A 54 -0.45 -8.72 -5.03
C ARG A 54 -0.19 -9.97 -5.86
N THR A 55 1.02 -10.53 -5.76
CA THR A 55 1.40 -11.77 -6.45
C THR A 55 0.68 -12.97 -5.85
N ILE A 56 0.59 -13.07 -4.52
CA ILE A 56 -0.16 -14.12 -3.81
C ILE A 56 -1.63 -14.11 -4.22
N MET A 57 -2.26 -12.93 -4.25
CA MET A 57 -3.65 -12.77 -4.68
C MET A 57 -3.86 -13.27 -6.13
N ARG A 58 -2.90 -12.97 -7.02
CA ARG A 58 -2.96 -13.44 -8.41
C ARG A 58 -2.79 -14.96 -8.48
N VAL A 59 -1.83 -15.54 -7.76
CA VAL A 59 -1.62 -17.00 -7.71
C VAL A 59 -2.89 -17.68 -7.23
N ARG A 60 -3.50 -17.20 -6.14
CA ARG A 60 -4.77 -17.71 -5.61
C ARG A 60 -5.93 -17.66 -6.61
N SER A 61 -5.93 -16.72 -7.56
CA SER A 61 -6.97 -16.67 -8.59
C SER A 61 -6.82 -17.70 -9.71
N VAL A 62 -5.66 -18.38 -9.81
CA VAL A 62 -5.35 -19.31 -10.93
C VAL A 62 -5.05 -20.74 -10.48
N VAL A 63 -4.82 -20.97 -9.19
CA VAL A 63 -4.62 -22.31 -8.62
C VAL A 63 -5.84 -22.74 -7.80
N PRO A 64 -6.06 -24.04 -7.57
CA PRO A 64 -7.06 -24.51 -6.61
C PRO A 64 -6.86 -23.92 -5.22
N ASP A 65 -7.95 -23.72 -4.47
CA ASP A 65 -7.90 -23.07 -3.15
C ASP A 65 -7.02 -23.82 -2.13
N ASP A 66 -6.88 -25.13 -2.28
CA ASP A 66 -6.08 -26.01 -1.43
C ASP A 66 -4.63 -26.22 -1.93
N ASP A 67 -4.21 -25.48 -2.96
CA ASP A 67 -2.86 -25.58 -3.49
C ASP A 67 -1.80 -25.17 -2.42
N PRO A 68 -0.86 -26.08 -2.07
CA PRO A 68 0.15 -25.79 -1.06
C PRO A 68 1.06 -24.60 -1.39
N ALA A 69 1.25 -24.26 -2.67
CA ALA A 69 2.09 -23.15 -3.08
C ALA A 69 1.51 -21.79 -2.64
N ALA A 70 0.19 -21.60 -2.76
CA ALA A 70 -0.47 -20.37 -2.30
C ALA A 70 -0.36 -20.21 -0.77
N THR A 71 -0.52 -21.30 -0.03
CA THR A 71 -0.37 -21.31 1.43
C THR A 71 1.07 -21.05 1.84
N GLY A 72 2.05 -21.66 1.18
CA GLY A 72 3.47 -21.44 1.42
C GLY A 72 3.90 -19.99 1.21
N LEU A 73 3.48 -19.37 0.10
CA LEU A 73 3.76 -17.95 -0.17
C LEU A 73 3.13 -17.03 0.88
N THR A 74 1.90 -17.31 1.29
CA THR A 74 1.21 -16.57 2.37
C THR A 74 1.97 -16.69 3.70
N ALA A 75 2.49 -17.87 4.02
CA ALA A 75 3.33 -18.08 5.20
C ALA A 75 4.63 -17.24 5.14
N HIS A 76 5.29 -17.19 3.98
CA HIS A 76 6.47 -16.35 3.79
C HIS A 76 6.16 -14.86 3.96
N TYR A 77 5.05 -14.36 3.40
CA TYR A 77 4.59 -12.99 3.59
C TYR A 77 4.41 -12.64 5.08
N HIS A 78 3.74 -13.50 5.85
CA HIS A 78 3.58 -13.29 7.29
C HIS A 78 4.90 -13.39 8.06
N ASN A 79 5.83 -14.25 7.65
CA ASN A 79 7.17 -14.32 8.26
C ASN A 79 7.94 -13.01 8.06
N LEU A 80 7.86 -12.42 6.86
CA LEU A 80 8.49 -11.14 6.55
C LEU A 80 7.87 -10.00 7.38
N ILE A 81 6.54 -9.94 7.49
CA ILE A 81 5.88 -8.96 8.37
C ILE A 81 6.39 -9.11 9.80
N ARG A 82 6.41 -10.33 10.36
CA ARG A 82 6.88 -10.54 11.73
C ARG A 82 8.34 -10.13 11.93
N HIS A 83 9.16 -10.23 10.88
CA HIS A 83 10.57 -9.89 10.95
C HIS A 83 10.82 -8.39 10.81
N TRP A 84 10.03 -7.68 10.00
CA TRP A 84 10.22 -6.25 9.69
C TRP A 84 9.28 -5.33 10.46
N ALA A 85 8.29 -5.86 11.18
CA ALA A 85 7.39 -5.06 11.97
C ALA A 85 8.09 -4.45 13.18
N GLU A 86 7.80 -3.17 13.41
CA GLU A 86 8.13 -2.41 14.59
C GLU A 86 6.80 -1.94 15.21
N MET A 87 6.57 -2.32 16.47
CA MET A 87 5.37 -1.95 17.24
C MET A 87 5.68 -0.92 18.31
#